data_AF-A0A382IJT9-F1
#
_entry.id   AF-A0A382IJT9-F1
#
_cell.length_a   1.000
_cell.length_b   1.000
_cell.length_c   1.000
_cell.angle_alpha   90.00
_cell.angle_beta   90.00
_cell.angle_gamma   90.00
#
_symmetry.space_group_name_H-M   'P 1'
#
loop_
_entity.id
_entity.type
_entity.pdbx_description
1 polymer ?
#
loop_
_entity_poly.entity_id
_entity_poly.type
_entity_poly.pdbx_seq_one_letter_code
_entity_poly.pdbx_strand_id
1 'polypeptide(L)'
;MAQYGRPRVRWLTNVVLNIKEADGNIKEKLFKSGSYTAISKIVQYPDGYGDMYLGDKYVGEEQSVIEGVRLDEGYELHGQLEV
;
A
#
# COMPACT_ATOMS: atom_id res chain seq x y z
N MET A 1 16.49 -6.17 -10.26
CA MET A 1 16.55 -4.85 -10.93
C MET A 1 15.32 -4.06 -10.48
N ALA A 2 15.47 -2.87 -9.91
CA ALA A 2 14.32 -2.05 -9.53
C ALA A 2 13.59 -1.63 -10.82
N GLN A 3 12.37 -2.12 -11.01
CA GLN A 3 11.54 -1.76 -12.16
C GLN A 3 11.11 -0.30 -12.00
N TYR A 4 11.87 0.60 -12.61
CA TYR A 4 11.60 2.03 -12.62
C TYR A 4 10.18 2.30 -13.15
N GLY A 5 9.40 3.09 -12.41
CA GLY A 5 8.07 3.55 -12.83
C GLY A 5 6.88 2.89 -12.14
N ARG A 6 7.05 1.74 -11.46
CA ARG A 6 5.93 1.08 -10.77
C ARG A 6 5.64 1.75 -9.41
N PRO A 7 4.38 2.12 -9.11
CA PRO A 7 4.04 2.73 -7.83
C PRO A 7 4.31 1.78 -6.67
N ARG A 8 4.97 2.30 -5.64
CA ARG A 8 5.28 1.57 -4.43
C ARG A 8 5.38 2.51 -3.25
N VAL A 9 5.04 2.02 -2.07
CA VAL A 9 5.32 2.70 -0.81
C VAL A 9 6.59 2.16 -0.19
N ARG A 10 7.38 3.06 0.39
CA ARG A 10 8.49 2.73 1.28
C ARG A 10 8.04 3.00 2.71
N TRP A 11 8.09 2.00 3.57
CA TRP A 11 7.70 2.16 4.97
C TRP A 11 8.82 2.85 5.75
N LEU A 12 8.49 3.93 6.46
CA LEU A 12 9.48 4.71 7.22
C LEU A 12 9.71 4.16 8.62
N THR A 13 8.68 3.53 9.19
CA THR A 13 8.73 2.85 10.49
C THR A 13 8.19 1.43 10.36
N ASN A 14 8.38 0.62 11.40
CA ASN A 14 7.71 -0.66 11.50
C ASN A 14 6.22 -0.42 11.78
N VAL A 15 5.35 -0.90 10.90
CA VAL A 15 3.90 -0.80 11.08
C VAL A 15 3.26 -2.17 10.98
N VAL A 16 2.25 -2.39 11.81
CA VAL A 16 1.44 -3.61 11.79
C VAL A 16 0.05 -3.19 11.33
N LEU A 17 -0.38 -3.71 10.19
CA LEU A 17 -1.62 -3.28 9.54
C LEU A 17 -2.48 -4.49 9.18
N ASN A 18 -3.79 -4.28 9.23
CA ASN A 18 -4.78 -5.25 8.75
C ASN A 18 -4.87 -5.14 7.23
N ILE A 19 -4.69 -6.28 6.57
CA ILE A 19 -4.83 -6.42 5.12
C ILE A 19 -6.05 -7.28 4.86
N LYS A 20 -6.95 -6.76 4.06
CA LYS A 20 -8.08 -7.48 3.51
C LYS A 20 -7.69 -8.06 2.16
N GLU A 21 -7.66 -9.38 2.07
CA GLU A 21 -7.36 -10.12 0.86
C GLU A 21 -8.58 -10.17 -0.08
N ALA A 22 -8.38 -10.62 -1.32
CA ALA A 22 -9.42 -10.66 -2.35
C ALA A 22 -10.60 -11.59 -1.98
N ASP A 23 -10.36 -12.59 -1.14
CA ASP A 23 -11.38 -13.52 -0.61
C ASP A 23 -12.16 -12.94 0.59
N GLY A 24 -11.83 -11.72 1.01
CA GLY A 24 -12.43 -11.04 2.16
C GLY A 24 -11.81 -11.40 3.51
N ASN A 25 -10.81 -12.29 3.55
CA ASN A 25 -10.09 -12.60 4.78
C ASN A 25 -9.24 -11.41 5.21
N ILE A 26 -9.21 -11.16 6.51
CA ILE A 26 -8.38 -10.13 7.12
C ILE A 26 -7.19 -10.80 7.80
N LYS A 27 -5.98 -10.36 7.45
CA LYS A 27 -4.74 -10.79 8.08
C LYS A 27 -3.94 -9.59 8.56
N GLU A 28 -3.39 -9.72 9.74
CA GLU A 28 -2.44 -8.76 10.26
C GLU A 28 -1.06 -9.01 9.64
N LYS A 29 -0.39 -7.95 9.16
CA LYS A 29 0.94 -8.03 8.57
C LYS A 29 1.85 -6.94 9.11
N LEU A 30 3.07 -7.36 9.48
CA LEU A 30 4.16 -6.45 9.77
C LEU A 30 4.83 -5.98 8.48
N PHE A 31 4.85 -4.67 8.28
CA PHE A 31 5.67 -3.99 7.30
C PHE A 31 6.87 -3.38 8.00
N LYS A 32 8.07 -3.81 7.58
CA LYS A 32 9.32 -3.36 8.22
C LYS A 32 9.74 -2.01 7.66
N SER A 33 10.31 -1.17 8.51
CA SER A 33 10.98 0.07 8.09
C SER A 33 12.01 -0.22 7.00
N GLY A 34 12.05 0.62 5.98
CA GLY A 34 12.89 0.51 4.79
C GLY A 34 12.40 -0.50 3.75
N SER A 35 11.37 -1.29 4.04
CA SER A 35 10.79 -2.21 3.05
C SER A 35 9.92 -1.46 2.04
N TYR A 36 9.79 -2.04 0.84
CA TYR A 36 8.94 -1.52 -0.22
C TYR A 36 7.75 -2.45 -0.42
N THR A 37 6.58 -1.86 -0.68
CA THR A 37 5.37 -2.60 -1.03
C THR A 37 4.79 -2.00 -2.31
N ALA A 38 4.54 -2.86 -3.29
CA ALA A 38 3.89 -2.45 -4.53
C ALA A 38 2.45 -2.03 -4.25
N ILE A 39 2.03 -0.95 -4.88
CA ILE A 39 0.67 -0.43 -4.75
C ILE A 39 0.06 -0.21 -6.13
N SER A 40 -1.25 -0.38 -6.21
CA SER A 40 -2.02 -0.13 -7.43
C SER A 40 -2.77 1.19 -7.35
N LYS A 41 -3.25 1.56 -6.16
CA LYS A 41 -4.11 2.72 -5.92
C LYS A 41 -4.03 3.17 -4.47
N ILE A 42 -4.13 4.48 -4.25
CA ILE A 42 -4.38 5.07 -2.94
C ILE A 42 -5.66 5.92 -3.06
N VAL A 43 -6.59 5.74 -2.13
CA VAL A 43 -7.77 6.60 -1.98
C VAL A 43 -7.60 7.39 -0.70
N GLN A 44 -7.50 8.71 -0.78
CA GLN A 44 -7.38 9.57 0.38
C GLN A 44 -8.72 10.22 0.70
N TYR A 45 -9.13 10.15 1.96
CA TYR A 45 -10.33 10.76 2.50
C TYR A 45 -10.04 12.15 3.09
N PRO A 46 -11.04 13.05 3.16
CA PRO A 46 -10.85 14.41 3.66
C PRO A 46 -10.39 14.52 5.11
N ASP A 47 -10.56 13.46 5.90
CA ASP A 47 -10.21 13.37 7.32
C ASP A 47 -8.74 12.94 7.57
N GLY A 48 -7.96 12.76 6.50
CA GLY A 48 -6.56 12.32 6.57
C GLY A 48 -6.37 10.80 6.59
N TYR A 49 -7.46 10.03 6.61
CA TYR A 49 -7.44 8.59 6.44
C TYR A 49 -7.52 8.21 4.96
N GLY A 50 -7.33 6.94 4.66
CA GLY A 50 -7.48 6.43 3.32
C GLY A 50 -7.24 4.94 3.19
N ASP A 51 -7.47 4.46 1.98
CA ASP A 51 -7.32 3.05 1.63
C ASP A 51 -6.14 2.88 0.67
N MET A 52 -5.31 1.89 0.94
CA MET A 52 -4.17 1.54 0.12
C MET A 52 -4.37 0.17 -0.51
N TYR A 53 -4.48 0.14 -1.83
CA TYR A 53 -4.60 -1.09 -2.60
C TYR A 53 -3.19 -1.57 -2.95
N LEU A 54 -2.86 -2.73 -2.39
CA LEU A 54 -1.59 -3.42 -2.56
C LEU A 54 -1.64 -4.30 -3.79
N GLY A 55 -0.48 -4.43 -4.44
CA GLY A 55 -0.29 -5.30 -5.59
C GLY A 55 0.11 -4.53 -6.83
N ASP A 56 0.70 -5.26 -7.76
CA ASP A 56 1.19 -4.71 -9.00
C ASP A 56 0.14 -4.89 -10.11
N LYS A 57 -0.53 -3.79 -10.48
CA LYS A 57 -1.52 -3.80 -11.57
C LYS A 57 -0.92 -4.24 -12.92
N TYR A 58 0.41 -4.15 -13.09
CA TYR A 58 1.10 -4.54 -14.30
C TYR A 58 1.47 -6.03 -14.36
N VAL A 59 1.31 -6.76 -13.25
CA VAL A 59 1.65 -8.19 -13.14
C VAL A 59 0.40 -9.06 -12.94
N GLY A 60 -0.77 -8.44 -12.74
CA GLY A 60 -2.03 -9.17 -12.55
C GLY A 60 -2.12 -9.87 -11.20
N GLU A 61 -1.40 -9.37 -10.19
CA GLU A 61 -1.45 -9.92 -8.83
C GLU A 61 -2.81 -9.65 -8.16
N GLU A 62 -3.21 -10.57 -7.28
CA GLU A 62 -4.40 -10.42 -6.44
C GLU A 62 -4.30 -9.14 -5.61
N GLN A 63 -5.30 -8.28 -5.76
CA GLN A 63 -5.33 -6.98 -5.10
C GLN A 63 -5.77 -7.20 -3.64
N SER A 64 -4.90 -6.81 -2.71
CA SER A 64 -5.25 -6.73 -1.30
C SER A 64 -5.41 -5.27 -0.92
N VAL A 65 -6.17 -4.96 0.13
CA VAL A 65 -6.41 -3.58 0.55
C VAL A 65 -6.13 -3.41 2.03
N ILE A 66 -5.50 -2.28 2.36
CA ILE A 66 -5.41 -1.77 3.72
C ILE A 66 -6.45 -0.67 3.83
N GLU A 67 -7.51 -0.89 4.60
CA GLU A 67 -8.62 0.06 4.74
C GLU A 67 -8.41 0.97 5.97
N GLY A 68 -8.77 2.25 5.85
CA GLY A 68 -8.85 3.18 6.98
C GLY A 68 -7.51 3.46 7.68
N VAL A 69 -6.42 3.53 6.93
CA VAL A 69 -5.11 3.92 7.48
C VAL A 69 -4.89 5.42 7.37
N ARG A 70 -4.26 6.00 8.39
CA ARG A 70 -3.84 7.40 8.36
C ARG A 70 -2.67 7.53 7.37
N LEU A 71 -2.88 8.24 6.28
CA LEU A 71 -1.95 8.27 5.14
C LEU A 71 -0.87 9.36 5.26
N ASP A 72 -0.93 10.16 6.30
CA ASP A 72 -0.01 11.26 6.58
C ASP A 72 1.25 10.83 7.35
N GLU A 73 1.28 9.60 7.87
CA GLU A 73 2.34 9.11 8.74
C GLU A 73 2.80 7.70 8.31
N GLY A 74 4.11 7.52 8.12
CA GLY A 74 4.72 6.18 8.09
C GLY A 74 5.11 5.59 6.73
N TYR A 75 4.89 6.29 5.61
CA TYR A 75 5.40 5.86 4.30
C TYR A 75 5.80 7.00 3.35
N GLU A 76 6.67 6.70 2.39
CA GLU A 76 7.00 7.54 1.23
C GLU A 76 6.46 6.90 -0.06
N LEU A 77 5.79 7.69 -0.91
CA LEU A 77 5.34 7.22 -2.22
C LEU A 77 6.48 7.35 -3.25
N HIS A 78 6.75 6.28 -3.99
CA HIS A 78 7.67 6.27 -5.11
C HIS A 78 6.96 5.81 -6.39
N GLY A 79 7.19 6.52 -7.50
CA GLY A 79 6.54 6.27 -8.78
C GLY A 79 5.33 7.17 -9.00
N GLN A 80 4.59 6.92 -10.09
CA GLN A 80 3.42 7.73 -10.47
C GLN A 80 2.16 6.87 -10.41
N LEU A 81 1.26 7.19 -9.48
CA LEU A 81 -0.10 6.66 -9.51
C LEU A 81 -0.86 7.34 -10.66
N GLU A 82 -1.54 6.55 -11.48
CA GLU A 82 -2.53 7.09 -12.42
C GLU A 82 -3.75 7.51 -11.60
N VAL A 83 -4.14 8.77 -11.73
CA VAL A 83 -5.24 9.41 -10.99
C VAL A 83 -6.55 9.24 -11.73
#